data_AF-A0A7K2N295-F1
#
_entry.id   AF-A0A7K2N295-F1
#
_cell.length_a   1.000
_cell.length_b   1.000
_cell.length_c   1.000
_cell.angle_alpha   90.00
_cell.angle_beta   90.00
_cell.angle_gamma   90.00
#
_symmetry.space_group_name_H-M   'P 1'
#
loop_
_entity.id
_entity.type
_entity.pdbx_description
1 polymer ?
#
loop_
_entity_poly.entity_id
_entity_poly.type
_entity_poly.pdbx_seq_one_letter_code
_entity_poly.pdbx_strand_id
1 'polypeptide(L)'
;MEADELLTLVADGDQKAFEELYGLVSGPVFGLVRRVVRDPSQSEEVTQEVLLELWRSAARFDPDRGSALSWILTVAHRRAVDRVRSARAAGERDRREARRAHHPAYDQVSEEVE
;
A
#
# COMPACT_ATOMS: atom_id res chain seq x y z
N MET A 1 20.14 11.03 15.97
CA MET A 1 19.05 12.03 15.98
C MET A 1 17.74 11.30 16.21
N GLU A 2 16.75 11.99 16.75
CA GLU A 2 15.41 11.41 16.86
C GLU A 2 14.70 11.40 15.49
N ALA A 3 13.69 10.54 15.33
CA ALA A 3 12.96 10.44 14.06
C ALA A 3 12.33 11.78 13.63
N ASP A 4 11.91 12.59 14.59
CA ASP A 4 11.29 13.90 14.36
C ASP A 4 12.28 14.88 13.71
N GLU A 5 13.49 15.00 14.25
CA GLU A 5 14.57 15.83 13.70
C GLU A 5 14.98 15.37 12.30
N LEU A 6 15.15 14.05 12.14
CA LEU A 6 15.51 13.46 10.85
C LEU A 6 14.47 13.80 9.78
N LEU A 7 13.19 13.72 10.11
CA LEU A 7 12.14 13.99 9.14
C LEU A 7 12.06 15.45 8.72
N THR A 8 12.40 16.38 9.62
CA THR A 8 12.55 17.80 9.27
C THR A 8 13.72 18.01 8.29
N LEU A 9 14.88 17.38 8.51
CA LEU A 9 16.01 17.48 7.57
C LEU A 9 15.69 16.83 6.22
N VAL A 10 14.94 15.73 6.21
CA VAL A 10 14.47 15.09 4.97
C VAL A 10 13.53 16.02 4.19
N ALA A 11 12.73 16.85 4.86
CA ALA A 11 11.87 17.84 4.19
C ALA A 11 12.68 18.87 3.38
N ASP A 12 13.91 19.16 3.80
CA ASP A 12 14.87 20.03 3.10
C ASP A 12 15.69 19.28 2.04
N GLY A 13 15.45 17.98 1.84
CA GLY A 13 16.13 17.14 0.87
C GLY A 13 17.45 16.54 1.34
N ASP A 14 17.70 16.48 2.66
CA ASP A 14 18.91 15.83 3.19
C ASP A 14 18.85 14.31 3.02
N GLN A 15 19.69 13.81 2.10
CA GLN A 15 19.78 12.38 1.78
C GLN A 15 20.35 11.54 2.93
N LYS A 16 21.29 12.09 3.74
CA LYS A 16 21.88 11.36 4.86
C LYS A 16 20.89 11.23 6.00
N ALA A 17 20.11 12.28 6.26
CA ALA A 17 19.01 12.21 7.21
C ALA A 17 17.99 11.14 6.81
N PHE A 18 17.71 11.00 5.51
CA PHE A 18 16.82 9.94 5.04
C PHE A 18 17.41 8.54 5.22
N GLU A 19 18.71 8.36 5.03
CA GLU A 19 19.39 7.08 5.27
C GLU A 19 19.30 6.67 6.76
N GLU A 20 19.54 7.61 7.67
CA GLU A 20 19.36 7.37 9.11
C GLU A 20 17.89 7.07 9.45
N LEU A 21 16.95 7.85 8.93
CA LEU A 21 15.52 7.62 9.13
C LEU A 21 15.10 6.24 8.60
N TYR A 22 15.59 5.85 7.42
CA TYR A 22 15.34 4.54 6.82
C TYR A 22 15.77 3.42 7.76
N GLY A 23 16.95 3.53 8.38
CA GLY A 23 17.44 2.58 9.37
C GLY A 23 16.50 2.41 10.57
N LEU A 24 15.86 3.49 11.01
CA LEU A 24 14.92 3.48 12.13
C LEU A 24 13.55 2.90 11.75
N VAL A 25 13.05 3.18 10.54
CA VAL A 25 11.62 2.97 10.22
C VAL A 25 11.35 1.82 9.27
N SER A 26 12.34 1.36 8.50
CA SER A 26 12.15 0.26 7.53
C SER A 26 11.59 -1.01 8.16
N GLY A 27 12.14 -1.45 9.30
CA GLY A 27 11.65 -2.62 10.04
C GLY A 27 10.22 -2.48 10.56
N PRO A 28 9.91 -1.43 11.36
CA PRO A 28 8.55 -1.16 11.83
C PRO A 28 7.50 -1.03 10.71
N VAL A 29 7.83 -0.30 9.64
CA VAL A 29 6.95 -0.14 8.47
C VAL A 29 6.70 -1.50 7.82
N PHE A 30 7.74 -2.26 7.52
CA PHE A 30 7.59 -3.59 6.91
C PHE A 30 6.77 -4.54 7.79
N GLY A 31 6.99 -4.52 9.10
CA GLY A 31 6.23 -5.33 10.05
C GLY A 31 4.73 -5.00 10.05
N LEU A 32 4.39 -3.71 10.04
CA LEU A 32 3.01 -3.25 9.95
C LEU A 32 2.37 -3.63 8.61
N VAL A 33 3.06 -3.35 7.50
CA VAL A 33 2.58 -3.66 6.15
C VAL A 33 2.35 -5.16 5.99
N ARG A 34 3.28 -6.02 6.41
CA ARG A 34 3.11 -7.49 6.37
C ARG A 34 1.88 -7.95 7.13
N ARG A 35 1.57 -7.36 8.28
CA ARG A 35 0.39 -7.73 9.08
C ARG A 35 -0.93 -7.40 8.36
N VAL A 36 -0.95 -6.32 7.59
CA VAL A 36 -2.13 -5.85 6.87
C VAL A 36 -2.29 -6.56 5.51
N VAL A 37 -1.22 -6.59 4.71
CA VAL A 37 -1.23 -7.11 3.33
C VAL A 37 -1.18 -8.64 3.29
N ARG A 38 -0.48 -9.28 4.25
CA ARG A 38 -0.33 -10.74 4.41
C ARG A 38 0.37 -11.51 3.28
N ASP A 39 0.58 -10.88 2.12
CA ASP A 39 1.43 -11.40 1.05
C ASP A 39 2.86 -10.83 1.17
N PRO A 40 3.92 -11.65 1.26
CA PRO A 40 5.29 -11.17 1.43
C PRO A 40 5.77 -10.23 0.30
N SER A 41 5.54 -10.62 -0.96
CA SER A 41 6.05 -9.87 -2.12
C SER A 41 5.39 -8.50 -2.24
N GLN A 42 4.07 -8.45 -2.07
CA GLN A 42 3.31 -7.21 -2.06
C GLN A 42 3.63 -6.35 -0.83
N SER A 43 4.02 -6.96 0.29
CA SER A 43 4.40 -6.20 1.48
C SER A 43 5.73 -5.49 1.31
N GLU A 44 6.69 -6.11 0.63
CA GLU A 44 7.97 -5.49 0.29
C GLU A 44 7.75 -4.30 -0.65
N GLU A 45 6.95 -4.48 -1.69
CA GLU A 45 6.59 -3.43 -2.65
C GLU A 45 5.91 -2.24 -1.96
N VAL A 46 4.88 -2.49 -1.14
CA VAL A 46 4.18 -1.42 -0.40
C VAL A 46 5.13 -0.72 0.58
N THR A 47 6.06 -1.44 1.21
CA THR A 47 7.04 -0.82 2.11
C THR A 47 7.95 0.14 1.35
N GLN A 48 8.43 -0.25 0.17
CA GLN A 48 9.22 0.64 -0.69
C GLN A 48 8.42 1.87 -1.13
N GLU A 49 7.16 1.69 -1.53
CA GLU A 49 6.26 2.81 -1.87
C GLU A 49 6.09 3.79 -0.72
N VAL A 50 5.91 3.28 0.51
CA VAL A 50 5.80 4.10 1.72
C VAL A 50 7.07 4.90 1.93
N LEU A 51 8.25 4.27 1.89
CA LEU A 51 9.53 4.97 2.09
C LEU A 51 9.75 6.06 1.04
N LEU A 52 9.42 5.80 -0.23
CA LEU A 52 9.44 6.81 -1.29
C LEU A 52 8.40 7.93 -1.09
N GLU A 53 7.26 7.62 -0.48
CA GLU A 53 6.28 8.63 -0.08
C GLU A 53 6.79 9.48 1.08
N LEU A 54 7.49 8.91 2.06
CA LEU A 54 8.12 9.67 3.15
C LEU A 54 9.09 10.71 2.59
N TRP A 55 10.00 10.30 1.67
CA TRP A 55 10.92 11.24 1.00
C TRP A 55 10.17 12.38 0.30
N ARG A 56 9.13 12.07 -0.47
CA ARG A 56 8.37 13.07 -1.25
C ARG A 56 7.45 13.95 -0.42
N SER A 57 7.11 13.55 0.80
CA SER A 57 6.08 14.21 1.61
C SER A 57 6.54 14.58 3.01
N ALA A 58 7.83 14.48 3.30
CA ALA A 58 8.40 14.85 4.60
C ALA A 58 8.04 16.27 5.03
N ALA A 59 7.95 17.23 4.09
CA ALA A 59 7.51 18.60 4.36
C ALA A 59 6.05 18.72 4.87
N ARG A 60 5.26 17.64 4.85
CA ARG A 60 3.91 17.59 5.43
C ARG A 60 3.89 17.14 6.88
N PHE A 61 5.03 16.68 7.40
CA PHE A 61 5.16 16.38 8.82
C PHE A 61 5.14 17.68 9.61
N ASP A 62 4.44 17.63 10.73
CA ASP A 62 4.28 18.75 11.65
C ASP A 62 4.48 18.18 13.06
N PRO A 63 5.60 18.50 13.74
CA PRO A 63 5.92 17.96 15.06
C PRO A 63 4.89 18.37 16.12
N ASP A 64 4.15 19.46 15.91
CA ASP A 64 3.10 19.89 16.85
C ASP A 64 1.85 18.99 16.78
N ARG A 65 1.73 18.14 15.75
CA ARG A 65 0.60 17.23 15.53
C ARG A 65 0.87 15.78 15.94
N GLY A 66 2.06 15.49 16.45
CA GLY A 66 2.46 14.18 16.95
C GLY A 66 3.83 13.75 16.41
N SER A 67 4.35 12.62 16.92
CA SER A 67 5.68 12.14 16.56
C SER A 67 5.79 11.66 15.11
N ALA A 68 6.98 11.76 14.54
CA ALA A 68 7.30 11.27 13.19
C ALA A 68 6.98 9.79 13.05
N LEU A 69 7.31 8.96 14.06
CA LEU A 69 6.99 7.53 14.03
C LEU A 69 5.48 7.28 13.90
N SER A 70 4.65 8.01 14.64
CA SER A 70 3.19 7.87 14.56
C SER A 70 2.67 8.27 13.17
N TRP A 71 3.17 9.37 12.63
CA TRP A 71 2.82 9.84 11.30
C TRP A 71 3.25 8.86 10.20
N ILE A 72 4.47 8.35 10.25
CA ILE A 72 5.01 7.34 9.31
C ILE A 72 4.17 6.07 9.34
N LEU A 73 3.86 5.55 10.55
CA LEU A 73 3.05 4.35 10.68
C LEU A 73 1.61 4.56 10.18
N THR A 74 1.09 5.78 10.28
CA THR A 74 -0.21 6.16 9.69
C THR A 74 -0.17 6.13 8.16
N VAL A 75 0.88 6.69 7.55
CA VAL A 75 1.10 6.62 6.09
C VAL A 75 1.21 5.16 5.64
N ALA A 76 2.02 4.36 6.35
CA ALA A 76 2.20 2.94 6.08
C ALA A 76 0.89 2.14 6.17
N HIS A 77 0.11 2.36 7.24
CA HIS A 77 -1.18 1.69 7.42
C HIS A 77 -2.15 2.02 6.28
N ARG A 78 -2.26 3.30 5.92
CA ARG A 78 -3.14 3.75 4.84
C ARG A 78 -2.75 3.06 3.52
N ARG A 79 -1.46 3.08 3.16
CA ARG A 79 -0.96 2.43 1.94
C ARG A 79 -1.23 0.94 1.91
N ALA A 80 -1.01 0.25 3.03
CA ALA A 80 -1.30 -1.17 3.14
C ALA A 80 -2.80 -1.47 2.98
N VAL A 81 -3.68 -0.67 3.59
CA VAL A 81 -5.13 -0.81 3.42
C VAL A 81 -5.56 -0.54 1.98
N ASP A 82 -5.01 0.48 1.34
CA ASP A 82 -5.29 0.82 -0.05
C ASP A 82 -4.85 -0.33 -0.99
N ARG A 83 -3.71 -0.98 -0.71
CA ARG A 83 -3.28 -2.18 -1.43
C ARG A 83 -4.26 -3.33 -1.29
N VAL A 84 -4.70 -3.64 -0.07
CA VAL A 84 -5.69 -4.72 0.18
C VAL A 84 -7.01 -4.43 -0.54
N ARG A 85 -7.47 -3.17 -0.52
CA ARG A 85 -8.68 -2.75 -1.23
C ARG A 85 -8.54 -2.92 -2.74
N SER A 86 -7.41 -2.50 -3.31
CA SER A 86 -7.13 -2.64 -4.74
C SER A 86 -7.10 -4.11 -5.18
N ALA A 87 -6.41 -4.97 -4.42
CA ALA A 87 -6.33 -6.40 -4.72
C ALA A 87 -7.69 -7.10 -4.65
N ARG A 88 -8.53 -6.76 -3.66
CA ARG A 88 -9.90 -7.28 -3.57
C ARG A 88 -10.76 -6.84 -4.75
N ALA A 89 -10.70 -5.55 -5.11
CA ALA A 89 -11.45 -5.02 -6.24
C ALA A 89 -11.02 -5.67 -7.56
N ALA A 90 -9.73 -5.99 -7.74
CA ALA A 90 -9.23 -6.75 -8.89
C ALA A 90 -9.83 -8.16 -8.93
N GLY A 91 -9.73 -8.92 -7.84
CA GLY A 91 -10.29 -10.28 -7.78
C GLY A 91 -11.81 -10.34 -7.97
N GLU A 92 -12.55 -9.31 -7.54
CA GLU A 92 -13.99 -9.21 -7.83
C GLU A 92 -14.30 -8.99 -9.31
N ARG A 93 -13.49 -8.18 -10.01
CA ARG A 93 -13.63 -7.98 -11.47
C ARG A 93 -13.35 -9.28 -12.22
N ASP A 94 -12.25 -9.96 -11.88
CA ASP A 94 -11.87 -11.22 -12.52
C ASP A 94 -12.96 -12.29 -12.33
N ARG A 95 -13.56 -12.37 -11.12
CA ARG A 95 -14.68 -13.27 -10.85
C ARG A 95 -15.93 -12.92 -11.65
N ARG A 96 -16.23 -11.62 -11.83
CA ARG A 96 -17.37 -11.17 -12.65
C ARG A 96 -17.16 -11.50 -14.11
N GLU A 97 -15.94 -11.32 -14.62
CA GLU A 97 -15.56 -11.66 -15.98
C GLU A 97 -15.63 -13.17 -16.22
N ALA A 98 -15.05 -13.98 -15.32
CA ALA A 98 -15.14 -15.43 -15.38
C ALA A 98 -16.59 -15.92 -15.40
N ARG A 99 -17.48 -15.34 -14.56
CA ARG A 99 -18.92 -15.66 -14.56
C ARG A 99 -19.61 -15.30 -15.87
N ARG A 100 -19.25 -14.18 -16.51
CA ARG A 100 -19.80 -13.80 -17.82
C ARG A 100 -19.32 -14.74 -18.92
N ALA A 101 -18.05 -15.14 -18.90
CA ALA A 101 -17.48 -16.08 -19.86
C ALA A 101 -18.06 -17.50 -19.73
N HIS A 102 -18.51 -17.89 -18.54
CA HIS A 102 -19.11 -19.21 -18.26
C HIS A 102 -20.64 -19.26 -18.40
N HIS A 103 -21.30 -18.24 -18.97
CA HIS A 103 -22.74 -18.36 -19.29
C HIS A 103 -22.88 -19.25 -20.54
N PRO A 104 -23.45 -20.47 -20.44
CA PRO A 104 -23.65 -21.32 -21.60
C PRO A 104 -24.60 -20.60 -22.56
N ALA A 105 -24.29 -20.63 -23.86
CA ALA A 105 -25.23 -20.21 -24.89
C ALA A 105 -26.56 -20.97 -24.65
N TYR A 106 -27.65 -20.23 -24.61
CA TYR A 106 -28.99 -20.77 -24.39
C TYR A 106 -29.24 -22.00 -25.26
N ASP A 107 -29.81 -23.00 -24.60
CA ASP A 107 -30.58 -24.12 -25.13
C ASP A 107 -31.22 -23.75 -26.49
N GLN A 108 -30.60 -24.21 -27.59
CA GLN A 108 -31.26 -24.21 -28.89
C GLN A 108 -32.34 -25.28 -28.79
N VAL A 109 -33.55 -24.85 -28.42
CA VAL A 109 -34.76 -25.64 -28.58
C VAL A 109 -34.81 -26.06 -30.04
N SER A 110 -34.62 -27.36 -30.27
CA SER A 110 -34.87 -28.01 -31.54
C SER A 110 -36.33 -27.78 -31.89
N GLU A 111 -36.62 -26.84 -32.79
CA GLU A 111 -37.88 -26.88 -33.54
C GLU A 111 -37.76 -28.03 -34.56
N GLU A 112 -38.05 -29.24 -34.11
CA GLU A 112 -38.68 -30.23 -34.98
C GLU A 112 -40.15 -29.83 -35.14
N VAL A 113 -40.50 -29.20 -36.27
CA VAL A 113 -41.88 -29.16 -36.75
C VAL A 113 -41.90 -29.36 -38.26
N GLU A 114 -42.26 -30.59 -38.62
CA GLU A 114 -43.01 -31.11 -39.79
C GLU A 114 -42.76 -30.53 -41.20
#